data_AF-S8FGX0-F1
#
_entry.id   AF-S8FGX0-F1
#
_cell.length_a   1.000
_cell.length_b   1.000
_cell.length_c   1.000
_cell.angle_alpha   90.00
_cell.angle_beta   90.00
_cell.angle_gamma   90.00
#
_symmetry.space_group_name_H-M   'P 1'
#
loop_
_entity.id
_entity.type
_entity.pdbx_description
1 polymer ?
#
loop_
_entity_poly.entity_id
_entity_poly.type
_entity_poly.pdbx_seq_one_letter_code
_entity_poly.pdbx_strand_id
1 'polypeptide(L)'
;MDGKSREAVEINGKLENLLLSIQSAYQSLIAKGQPFDATDVKELFQGSVQARCRLIERLDMLIKEKESHIGIDIKEESMSAYHSTRKR
;
A
#
# COMPACT_ATOMS: atom_id res chain seq x y z
N MET A 1 6.12 5.43 43.84
CA MET A 1 6.72 5.55 42.51
C MET A 1 6.03 4.50 41.64
N ASP A 2 4.79 4.75 41.23
CA ASP A 2 4.04 3.82 40.39
C ASP A 2 4.66 3.83 39.00
N GLY A 3 5.45 2.80 38.74
CA GLY A 3 6.11 2.58 37.46
C GLY A 3 5.06 2.54 36.36
N LYS A 4 5.28 3.33 35.30
CA LYS A 4 4.45 3.35 34.09
C LYS A 4 4.05 1.91 33.75
N SER A 5 2.74 1.63 33.73
CA SER A 5 2.23 0.30 33.39
C SER A 5 2.88 -0.17 32.09
N ARG A 6 3.24 -1.46 32.01
CA ARG A 6 3.90 -2.05 30.84
C ARG A 6 3.16 -1.73 29.53
N GLU A 7 1.84 -1.67 29.58
CA GLU A 7 0.97 -1.25 28.47
C GLU A 7 1.21 0.20 28.03
N ALA A 8 1.40 1.14 28.96
CA ALA A 8 1.71 2.54 28.64
C ALA A 8 3.10 2.68 27.97
N VAL A 9 4.06 1.85 28.38
CA VAL A 9 5.40 1.81 27.75
C VAL A 9 5.30 1.25 26.32
N GLU A 10 4.52 0.19 26.11
CA GLU A 10 4.34 -0.41 24.78
C GLU A 10 3.58 0.53 23.83
N ILE A 11 2.52 1.20 24.32
CA ILE A 11 1.77 2.19 23.55
C ILE A 11 2.66 3.37 23.18
N ASN A 12 3.49 3.87 24.10
CA ASN A 12 4.45 4.92 23.81
C ASN A 12 5.47 4.49 22.75
N GLY A 13 5.97 3.25 22.80
CA GLY A 13 6.86 2.74 21.75
C GLY A 13 6.17 2.68 20.37
N LYS A 14 4.88 2.34 20.32
CA LYS A 14 4.09 2.38 19.06
C LYS A 14 3.91 3.82 18.57
N LEU A 15 3.67 4.77 19.48
CA LEU A 15 3.57 6.20 19.16
C LEU A 15 4.89 6.78 18.65
N GLU A 16 6.03 6.41 19.23
CA GLU A 16 7.35 6.83 18.77
C GLU A 16 7.65 6.28 17.36
N ASN A 17 7.34 5.00 17.10
CA ASN A 17 7.46 4.42 15.76
C ASN A 17 6.56 5.11 14.74
N LEU A 18 5.33 5.46 15.14
CA LEU A 18 4.41 6.23 14.31
C LEU A 18 5.00 7.60 13.95
N LEU A 19 5.56 8.30 14.94
CA LEU A 19 6.19 9.61 14.75
C LEU A 19 7.37 9.53 13.78
N LEU A 20 8.26 8.55 13.96
CA LEU A 20 9.41 8.32 13.08
C LEU A 20 8.98 8.03 11.63
N SER A 21 7.92 7.25 11.46
CA SER A 21 7.39 6.90 10.14
C SER A 21 6.80 8.12 9.43
N ILE A 22 6.04 8.96 10.14
CA ILE A 22 5.52 10.23 9.60
C ILE A 22 6.67 11.17 9.23
N GLN A 23 7.70 11.27 10.06
CA GLN A 23 8.87 12.10 9.80
C GLN A 23 9.64 11.64 8.56
N SER A 24 9.78 10.33 8.35
CA SER A 24 10.38 9.76 7.14
C SER A 24 9.56 10.06 5.88
N ALA A 25 8.22 9.96 5.96
CA ALA A 25 7.32 10.32 4.86
C ALA A 25 7.45 11.82 4.51
N TYR A 26 7.49 12.68 5.53
CA TYR A 26 7.70 14.12 5.36
C TYR A 26 9.05 14.45 4.72
N GLN A 27 10.15 13.81 5.17
CA GLN A 27 11.48 13.97 4.56
C GLN A 27 11.50 13.52 3.10
N SER A 28 10.80 12.43 2.77
CA SER A 28 10.67 11.94 1.40
C SER A 28 9.94 12.93 0.50
N LEU A 29 8.94 13.65 1.02
CA LEU A 29 8.22 14.69 0.28
C LEU A 29 9.05 15.96 0.10
N ILE A 30 9.80 16.38 1.13
CA ILE A 30 10.78 17.47 1.00
C ILE A 30 11.81 17.15 -0.09
N ALA A 31 12.33 15.92 -0.11
CA ALA A 31 13.32 15.49 -1.10
C ALA A 31 12.80 15.54 -2.55
N LYS A 32 11.48 15.42 -2.76
CA LYS A 32 10.86 15.56 -4.09
C LYS A 32 10.80 17.01 -4.59
N GLY A 33 11.04 18.01 -3.73
CA GLY A 33 11.15 19.41 -4.12
C GLY A 33 9.87 20.03 -4.70
N GLN A 34 8.71 19.41 -4.47
CA GLN A 34 7.40 19.88 -4.91
C GLN A 34 6.61 20.38 -3.71
N PRO A 35 5.76 21.41 -3.85
CA PRO A 35 4.82 21.77 -2.80
C PRO A 35 3.89 20.58 -2.53
N PHE A 36 3.78 20.20 -1.25
CA PHE A 36 2.94 19.10 -0.79
C PHE A 36 2.08 19.57 0.37
N ASP A 37 0.94 18.91 0.58
CA ASP A 37 0.01 19.21 1.66
C ASP A 37 0.02 18.12 2.75
N ALA A 38 -0.78 18.32 3.80
CA ALA A 38 -0.93 17.32 4.85
C ALA A 38 -1.59 16.03 4.33
N THR A 39 -2.35 16.11 3.24
CA THR A 39 -2.98 14.97 2.57
C THR A 39 -1.94 14.07 1.93
N ASP A 40 -0.91 14.63 1.29
CA ASP A 40 0.19 13.91 0.67
C ASP A 40 1.01 13.14 1.71
N VAL A 41 1.29 13.75 2.86
CA VAL A 41 1.99 13.09 3.99
C VAL A 41 1.14 11.92 4.51
N LYS A 42 -0.18 12.13 4.65
CA LYS A 42 -1.11 11.10 5.10
C LYS A 42 -1.19 9.95 4.10
N GLU A 43 -1.31 10.23 2.80
CA GLU A 43 -1.37 9.20 1.77
C GLU A 43 -0.06 8.39 1.68
N LEU A 44 1.08 9.06 1.82
CA LEU A 44 2.38 8.40 1.80
C LEU A 44 2.58 7.51 3.05
N PHE A 45 2.16 7.98 4.22
CA PHE A 45 2.30 7.25 5.48
C PHE A 45 1.30 6.09 5.63
N GLN A 46 0.00 6.34 5.38
CA GLN A 46 -1.05 5.31 5.53
C GLN A 46 -1.09 4.34 4.34
N GLY A 47 -0.35 4.66 3.26
CA GLY A 47 -0.49 4.03 1.96
C GLY A 47 -1.76 4.52 1.27
N SER A 48 -1.63 4.97 0.02
CA SER A 48 -2.78 5.41 -0.76
C SER A 48 -3.66 4.20 -1.09
N VAL A 49 -4.68 3.97 -0.27
CA VAL A 49 -5.69 2.93 -0.49
C VAL A 49 -6.30 3.12 -1.88
N GLN A 50 -6.53 4.37 -2.30
CA GLN A 50 -7.01 4.66 -3.65
C GLN A 50 -5.99 4.32 -4.75
N ALA A 51 -4.69 4.54 -4.55
CA ALA A 51 -3.69 4.12 -5.55
C ALA A 51 -3.65 2.58 -5.68
N ARG A 52 -3.75 1.86 -4.56
CA ARG A 52 -3.84 0.39 -4.58
C ARG A 52 -5.11 -0.10 -5.29
N CYS A 53 -6.27 0.48 -4.97
CA CYS A 53 -7.53 0.15 -5.65
C CYS A 53 -7.44 0.43 -7.15
N ARG A 54 -6.96 1.61 -7.55
CA ARG A 54 -6.78 1.99 -8.96
C ARG A 54 -5.80 1.07 -9.70
N LEU A 55 -4.73 0.64 -9.06
CA LEU A 55 -3.78 -0.30 -9.64
C LEU A 55 -4.42 -1.68 -9.84
N ILE A 56 -5.16 -2.17 -8.85
CA ILE A 56 -5.89 -3.45 -8.93
C ILE A 56 -6.93 -3.41 -10.06
N GLU A 57 -7.73 -2.35 -10.14
CA GLU A 57 -8.73 -2.15 -11.20
C GLU A 57 -8.08 -2.14 -12.59
N ARG A 58 -6.93 -1.47 -12.73
CA ARG A 58 -6.21 -1.43 -14.01
C ARG A 58 -5.62 -2.78 -14.38
N LEU A 59 -5.10 -3.52 -13.40
CA LEU A 59 -4.60 -4.87 -13.60
C LEU A 59 -5.73 -5.83 -14.00
N ASP A 60 -6.92 -5.69 -13.41
CA ASP A 60 -8.11 -6.46 -13.78
C ASP A 60 -8.50 -6.26 -15.25
N MET A 61 -8.41 -5.02 -15.77
CA MET A 61 -8.69 -4.74 -17.18
C MET A 61 -7.68 -5.42 -18.11
N LEU A 62 -6.39 -5.32 -17.82
CA LEU A 62 -5.34 -5.99 -18.61
C LEU A 62 -5.52 -7.51 -18.61
N ILE A 63 -6.04 -8.06 -17.52
CA ILE A 63 -6.24 -9.50 -17.38
C ILE A 63 -7.45 -9.98 -18.16
N LYS A 64 -8.55 -9.24 -18.15
CA LYS A 64 -9.69 -9.54 -19.03
C LYS A 64 -9.31 -9.48 -20.51
N GLU A 65 -8.45 -8.53 -20.88
CA GLU A 65 -7.88 -8.47 -22.22
C GLU A 65 -7.08 -9.76 -22.51
N LYS A 66 -6.19 -10.18 -21.61
CA LYS A 66 -5.44 -11.45 -21.76
C LYS A 66 -6.33 -12.70 -21.76
N GLU A 67 -7.42 -12.71 -21.02
CA GLU A 67 -8.39 -13.82 -21.04
C GLU A 67 -9.07 -13.98 -22.39
N SER A 68 -9.35 -12.87 -23.09
CA SER A 68 -9.93 -12.92 -24.44
C SER A 68 -9.01 -13.57 -25.49
N HIS A 69 -7.73 -13.70 -25.17
CA HIS A 69 -6.69 -14.32 -25.98
C HIS A 69 -6.43 -15.80 -25.61
N ILE A 70 -7.12 -16.33 -24.58
CA ILE A 70 -7.05 -17.75 -24.23
C ILE A 70 -7.60 -18.59 -25.38
N GLY A 71 -6.83 -19.59 -25.83
CA GLY A 71 -7.19 -20.44 -26.96
C GLY A 71 -6.79 -19.88 -28.33
N ILE A 72 -6.28 -18.64 -28.40
CA ILE A 72 -5.62 -18.09 -29.60
C ILE A 72 -4.11 -18.22 -29.44
N ASP A 73 -3.53 -17.51 -28.47
CA ASP A 73 -2.09 -17.45 -28.21
C ASP A 73 -1.72 -17.73 -26.75
N ILE A 74 -2.71 -17.80 -25.84
CA ILE A 74 -2.50 -18.03 -24.41
C ILE A 74 -3.11 -19.38 -23.99
N LYS A 75 -2.36 -20.17 -23.20
CA LYS A 75 -2.86 -21.40 -22.58
C LYS A 75 -3.75 -21.07 -21.38
N GLU A 76 -4.85 -21.81 -21.23
CA GLU A 76 -5.82 -21.67 -20.14
C GLU A 76 -5.16 -21.71 -18.75
N GLU A 77 -4.13 -22.54 -18.60
CA GLU A 77 -3.38 -22.72 -17.35
C GLU A 77 -2.59 -21.47 -16.92
N SER A 78 -2.26 -20.57 -17.86
CA SER A 78 -1.42 -19.39 -17.60
C SER A 78 -2.11 -18.34 -16.71
N MET A 79 -3.44 -18.37 -16.59
CA MET A 79 -4.20 -17.41 -15.77
C MET A 79 -4.55 -17.92 -14.37
N SER A 80 -4.34 -19.21 -14.09
CA SER A 80 -4.63 -19.87 -12.81
C SER A 80 -3.93 -19.21 -11.61
N ALA A 81 -2.67 -18.83 -11.78
CA ALA A 81 -1.87 -18.19 -10.73
C ALA A 81 -2.45 -16.82 -10.33
N TYR A 82 -3.01 -16.07 -11.27
CA TYR A 82 -3.62 -14.77 -10.99
C TYR A 82 -4.93 -14.91 -10.20
N HIS A 83 -5.83 -15.81 -10.62
CA HIS A 83 -7.08 -16.05 -9.89
C HIS A 83 -6.85 -16.53 -8.46
N SER A 84 -5.83 -17.37 -8.26
CA SER A 84 -5.44 -17.85 -6.94
C SER A 84 -4.90 -16.71 -6.06
N THR A 85 -4.13 -15.80 -6.64
CA THR A 85 -3.56 -14.64 -5.91
C THR A 85 -4.60 -13.56 -5.61
N ARG A 86 -5.58 -13.36 -6.49
CA ARG A 86 -6.66 -12.36 -6.32
C ARG A 86 -7.70 -12.74 -5.27
N LYS A 87 -7.93 -14.03 -5.03
CA LYS A 87 -8.89 -14.51 -4.03
C LYS A 87 -8.36 -14.48 -2.58
N ARG A 88 -7.06 -14.22 -2.39
CA ARG A 88 -6.39 -14.23 -1.09
C ARG A 88 -6.31 -12.85 -0.48
#